data_AF-A0ABD6G4A1-F1
#
_entry.id   AF-A0ABD6G4A1-F1
#
_cell.length_a   1.000
_cell.length_b   1.000
_cell.length_c   1.000
_cell.angle_alpha   90.00
_cell.angle_beta   90.00
_cell.angle_gamma   90.00
#
_symmetry.space_group_name_H-M   'P 1'
#
loop_
_entity.id
_entity.type
_entity.pdbx_description
1 polymer ?
#
loop_
_entity_poly.entity_id
_entity_poly.type
_entity_poly.pdbx_seq_one_letter_code
_entity_poly.pdbx_strand_id
1 'polypeptide(L)'
;MKISKLTKNISLKRELENGNEEQLKTVRQVIADVRENGDAAIRKYTEMWDKVVLSDFRVTEEEINEALQNFDPQLKKDLEEAADNIRKYHEAQKREGYTLPLADGSYLAQRIVPLDSVGLYVPGGSAAYPSSVLMNVIPAQVAGVKRIVITSPCGKDGKLPPAVLVCASILGVEEIYKIGGAQAIAALAYGTESIAPVDKITGPGNIFVALA
;
A
#
# COMPACT_ATOMS: atom_id res chain seq x y z
N MET A 1 -19.63 -18.20 21.40
CA MET A 1 -19.73 -16.73 21.27
C MET A 1 -20.35 -16.18 22.55
N LYS A 2 -19.62 -15.36 23.34
CA LYS A 2 -20.19 -14.74 24.56
C LYS A 2 -21.11 -13.59 24.12
N ILE A 3 -22.41 -13.82 24.22
CA ILE A 3 -23.42 -12.78 23.94
C ILE A 3 -23.67 -12.03 25.25
N SER A 4 -23.12 -10.82 25.36
CA SER A 4 -23.34 -9.91 26.47
C SER A 4 -24.49 -8.96 26.14
N LYS A 5 -25.51 -8.88 27.00
CA LYS A 5 -26.57 -7.86 26.85
C LYS A 5 -26.01 -6.49 27.19
N LEU A 6 -26.29 -5.51 26.33
CA LEU A 6 -25.91 -4.11 26.59
C LEU A 6 -26.55 -3.65 27.90
N THR A 7 -25.73 -3.32 28.90
CA THR A 7 -26.17 -2.68 30.15
C THR A 7 -25.68 -1.24 30.17
N LYS A 8 -26.17 -0.42 31.11
CA LYS A 8 -25.70 0.98 31.27
C LYS A 8 -24.18 1.10 31.50
N ASN A 9 -23.52 0.01 31.92
CA ASN A 9 -22.08 -0.04 32.19
C ASN A 9 -21.27 -0.48 30.97
N ILE A 10 -21.91 -0.87 29.86
CA ILE A 10 -21.25 -1.29 28.62
C ILE A 10 -21.43 -0.16 27.60
N SER A 11 -20.36 0.59 27.35
CA SER A 11 -20.31 1.61 26.31
C SER A 11 -19.97 0.96 24.96
N LEU A 12 -20.73 1.33 23.92
CA LEU A 12 -20.37 1.03 22.53
C LEU A 12 -19.51 2.15 21.91
N LYS A 13 -19.24 3.23 22.65
CA LYS A 13 -18.33 4.28 22.17
C LYS A 13 -16.94 3.67 22.05
N ARG A 14 -16.41 3.69 20.83
CA ARG A 14 -15.01 3.36 20.58
C ARG A 14 -14.16 4.51 21.07
N GLU A 15 -13.09 4.20 21.80
CA GLU A 15 -12.01 5.16 21.98
C GLU A 15 -11.35 5.33 20.62
N LEU A 16 -11.51 6.51 20.04
CA LEU A 16 -10.81 6.86 18.81
C LEU A 16 -9.39 7.27 19.25
N GLU A 17 -8.39 6.48 18.87
CA GLU A 17 -7.00 6.94 18.87
C GLU A 17 -6.85 8.02 17.78
N ASN A 18 -7.31 9.22 18.10
CA ASN A 18 -6.97 10.41 17.35
C ASN A 18 -5.53 10.73 17.74
N GLY A 19 -4.60 10.66 16.79
CA GLY A 19 -3.21 10.97 17.07
C GLY A 19 -3.06 12.32 17.78
N ASN A 20 -2.07 12.44 18.65
CA ASN A 20 -1.88 13.64 19.45
C ASN A 20 -1.25 14.79 18.64
N GLU A 21 -1.25 16.01 19.18
CA GLU A 21 -0.70 17.18 18.49
C GLU A 21 0.78 17.03 18.14
N GLU A 22 1.55 16.32 18.96
CA GLU A 22 2.98 16.07 18.74
C GLU A 22 3.22 15.11 17.56
N GLN A 23 2.43 14.04 17.45
CA GLN A 23 2.42 13.12 16.32
C GLN A 23 2.04 13.85 15.04
N LEU A 24 0.98 14.65 15.07
CA LEU A 24 0.55 15.45 13.92
C LEU A 24 1.61 16.46 13.50
N LYS A 25 2.25 17.14 14.46
CA LYS A 25 3.35 18.07 14.19
C LYS A 25 4.54 17.35 13.54
N THR A 26 4.89 16.17 14.05
CA THR A 26 5.97 15.34 13.50
C THR A 26 5.66 14.94 12.06
N VAL A 27 4.45 14.45 11.78
CA VAL A 27 4.04 14.05 10.43
C VAL A 27 4.05 15.24 9.47
N ARG A 28 3.55 16.40 9.87
CA ARG A 28 3.62 17.63 9.05
C ARG A 28 5.05 18.02 8.72
N GLN A 29 5.96 17.89 9.69
CA GLN A 29 7.37 18.19 9.47
C GLN A 29 8.00 17.21 8.48
N VAL A 30 7.70 15.92 8.59
CA VAL A 30 8.17 14.88 7.64
C VAL A 30 7.67 15.15 6.24
N ILE A 31 6.38 15.44 6.08
CA ILE A 31 5.79 15.75 4.78
C ILE A 31 6.46 16.98 4.16
N ALA A 32 6.66 18.05 4.93
CA ALA A 32 7.33 19.26 4.46
C ALA A 32 8.78 18.96 4.04
N ASP A 33 9.51 18.21 4.85
CA ASP A 33 10.91 17.83 4.59
C ASP A 33 11.03 16.97 3.33
N VAL A 34 10.17 15.97 3.14
CA VAL A 34 10.14 15.15 1.90
C VAL A 34 9.80 15.98 0.67
N ARG A 35 8.86 16.92 0.79
CA ARG A 35 8.49 17.79 -0.34
C ARG A 35 9.60 18.77 -0.73
N GLU A 36 10.39 19.23 0.23
CA GLU A 36 11.49 20.17 0.00
C GLU A 36 12.80 19.48 -0.40
N ASN A 37 13.11 18.34 0.24
CA ASN A 37 14.42 17.70 0.20
C ASN A 37 14.41 16.28 -0.40
N GLY A 38 13.26 15.79 -0.88
CA GLY A 38 13.14 14.56 -1.66
C GLY A 38 13.78 13.34 -1.02
N ASP A 39 14.59 12.62 -1.80
CA ASP A 39 15.28 11.40 -1.39
C ASP A 39 16.18 11.61 -0.16
N ALA A 40 16.75 12.81 0.02
CA ALA A 40 17.60 13.09 1.18
C ALA A 40 16.81 13.02 2.50
N ALA A 41 15.57 13.53 2.50
CA ALA A 41 14.68 13.41 3.65
C ALA A 41 14.28 11.95 3.90
N ILE A 42 13.99 11.18 2.83
CA ILE A 42 13.70 9.75 2.96
C ILE A 42 14.86 9.01 3.63
N ARG A 43 16.11 9.19 3.16
CA ARG A 43 17.30 8.55 3.77
C ARG A 43 17.43 8.89 5.24
N LYS A 44 17.29 10.18 5.57
CA LYS A 44 17.33 10.68 6.96
C LYS A 44 16.32 9.97 7.86
N TYR A 45 15.06 9.84 7.42
CA TYR A 45 14.01 9.23 8.24
C TYR A 45 14.12 7.69 8.29
N THR A 46 14.54 7.04 7.21
CA THR A 46 14.83 5.60 7.21
C THR A 46 15.99 5.27 8.17
N GLU A 47 17.08 6.03 8.13
CA GLU A 47 18.18 5.84 9.10
C GLU A 47 17.72 6.13 10.53
N MET A 48 16.90 7.17 10.74
CA MET A 48 16.42 7.56 12.05
C MET A 48 15.48 6.52 12.67
N TRP A 49 14.56 5.93 11.92
CA TRP A 49 13.49 5.07 12.46
C TRP A 49 13.67 3.60 12.17
N ASP A 50 14.06 3.24 10.95
CA ASP A 50 14.29 1.85 10.54
C ASP A 50 15.72 1.39 10.92
N LYS A 51 16.60 2.35 11.28
CA LYS A 51 17.99 2.11 11.71
C LYS A 51 18.86 1.47 10.62
N VAL A 52 18.57 1.80 9.37
CA VAL A 52 19.28 1.29 8.19
C VAL A 52 19.69 2.45 7.28
N VAL A 53 20.91 2.38 6.78
CA VAL A 53 21.39 3.25 5.69
C VAL A 53 21.24 2.46 4.39
N LEU A 54 20.27 2.85 3.56
CA LEU A 54 20.07 2.26 2.25
C LEU A 54 20.89 3.00 1.20
N SER A 55 21.55 2.26 0.30
CA SER A 55 22.14 2.83 -0.92
C SER A 55 21.05 3.14 -1.95
N ASP A 56 20.12 2.20 -2.15
CA ASP A 56 18.96 2.34 -3.01
C ASP A 56 17.68 1.96 -2.25
N PHE A 57 16.60 2.69 -2.53
CA PHE A 57 15.27 2.39 -1.99
C PHE A 57 14.59 1.31 -2.80
N ARG A 58 14.85 1.23 -4.11
CA ARG A 58 14.17 0.29 -4.99
C ARG A 58 14.64 -1.12 -4.67
N VAL A 59 13.68 -2.04 -4.59
CA VAL A 59 13.99 -3.47 -4.50
C VAL A 59 14.57 -3.93 -5.84
N THR A 60 15.66 -4.68 -5.79
CA THR A 60 16.27 -5.22 -7.01
C THR A 60 15.67 -6.57 -7.42
N GLU A 61 15.87 -6.97 -8.67
CA GLU A 61 15.42 -8.29 -9.15
C GLU A 61 16.12 -9.43 -8.39
N GLU A 62 17.37 -9.23 -8.00
CA GLU A 62 18.12 -10.19 -7.18
C GLU A 62 17.48 -10.39 -5.81
N GLU A 63 17.00 -9.34 -5.16
CA GLU A 63 16.29 -9.45 -3.87
C GLU A 63 14.98 -10.23 -4.01
N ILE A 64 14.25 -10.03 -5.12
CA ILE A 64 13.02 -10.79 -5.43
C ILE A 64 13.35 -12.26 -5.69
N ASN A 65 14.38 -12.54 -6.48
CA ASN A 65 14.82 -13.90 -6.79
C ASN A 65 15.32 -14.64 -5.54
N GLU A 66 16.07 -13.97 -4.67
CA GLU A 66 16.48 -14.53 -3.38
C GLU A 66 15.27 -14.87 -2.50
N ALA A 67 14.27 -13.98 -2.45
CA ALA A 67 13.05 -14.23 -1.70
C ALA A 67 12.28 -15.44 -2.25
N LEU A 68 12.16 -15.57 -3.58
CA LEU A 68 11.50 -16.69 -4.24
C LEU A 68 12.20 -18.03 -3.98
N GLN A 69 13.53 -18.06 -4.05
CA GLN A 69 14.33 -19.28 -3.86
C GLN A 69 14.23 -19.83 -2.44
N ASN A 70 14.11 -18.94 -1.45
CA ASN A 70 14.07 -19.30 -0.04
C ASN A 70 12.64 -19.41 0.53
N PHE A 71 11.61 -19.24 -0.32
CA PHE A 71 10.22 -19.32 0.12
C PHE A 71 9.70 -20.76 0.16
N ASP A 72 8.83 -21.06 1.11
CA ASP A 72 8.16 -22.35 1.17
C ASP A 72 7.32 -22.57 -0.12
N PRO A 73 7.60 -23.62 -0.92
CA PRO A 73 6.86 -23.88 -2.15
C PRO A 73 5.36 -24.11 -1.94
N GLN A 74 4.97 -24.72 -0.82
CA GLN A 74 3.56 -24.93 -0.50
C GLN A 74 2.89 -23.60 -0.16
N LEU A 75 3.53 -22.76 0.66
CA LEU A 75 3.00 -21.44 0.97
C LEU A 75 2.89 -20.55 -0.28
N LYS A 76 3.85 -20.64 -1.21
CA LYS A 76 3.75 -19.95 -2.51
C LYS A 76 2.50 -20.37 -3.28
N LYS A 77 2.25 -21.68 -3.36
CA LYS A 77 1.06 -22.22 -4.03
C LYS A 77 -0.24 -21.77 -3.37
N ASP A 78 -0.28 -21.72 -2.04
CA ASP A 78 -1.43 -21.22 -1.29
C ASP A 78 -1.69 -19.72 -1.57
N LEU A 79 -0.62 -18.93 -1.75
CA LEU A 79 -0.72 -17.51 -2.12
C LEU A 79 -1.19 -17.32 -3.56
N GLU A 80 -0.74 -18.16 -4.50
CA GLU A 80 -1.23 -18.18 -5.89
C GLU A 80 -2.73 -18.51 -5.94
N GLU A 81 -3.17 -19.54 -5.22
CA GLU A 81 -4.61 -19.88 -5.11
C GLU A 81 -5.42 -18.75 -4.48
N ALA A 82 -4.89 -18.12 -3.42
CA ALA A 82 -5.54 -16.96 -2.82
C ALA A 82 -5.66 -15.80 -3.81
N ALA A 83 -4.61 -15.52 -4.58
CA ALA A 83 -4.61 -14.46 -5.59
C ALA A 83 -5.69 -14.72 -6.67
N ASP A 84 -5.79 -15.95 -7.17
CA ASP A 84 -6.80 -16.34 -8.17
C ASP A 84 -8.23 -16.17 -7.64
N ASN A 85 -8.48 -16.61 -6.40
CA ASN A 85 -9.79 -16.47 -5.76
C ASN A 85 -10.17 -15.00 -5.54
N ILE A 86 -9.22 -14.16 -5.08
CA ILE A 86 -9.44 -12.72 -4.89
C ILE A 86 -9.71 -12.05 -6.24
N ARG A 87 -8.95 -12.40 -7.28
CA ARG A 87 -9.12 -11.85 -8.63
C ARG A 87 -10.48 -12.18 -9.19
N LYS A 88 -10.88 -13.45 -9.16
CA LYS A 88 -12.19 -13.92 -9.62
C LYS A 88 -13.34 -13.15 -8.96
N TYR A 89 -13.24 -12.88 -7.66
CA TYR A 89 -14.26 -12.10 -6.95
C TYR A 89 -14.31 -10.65 -7.42
N HIS A 90 -13.17 -9.96 -7.54
CA HIS A 90 -13.14 -8.55 -7.94
C HIS A 90 -13.52 -8.37 -9.41
N GLU A 91 -13.20 -9.32 -10.29
CA GLU A 91 -13.64 -9.31 -11.69
C GLU A 91 -15.16 -9.32 -11.80
N ALA A 92 -15.84 -10.12 -10.96
CA ALA A 92 -17.30 -10.15 -10.90
C ALA A 92 -17.94 -8.85 -10.37
N GLN A 93 -17.16 -7.98 -9.71
CA GLN A 93 -17.62 -6.68 -9.22
C GLN A 93 -17.41 -5.53 -10.21
N LYS A 94 -16.73 -5.77 -11.33
CA LYS A 94 -16.41 -4.74 -12.31
C LYS A 94 -17.71 -4.11 -12.83
N ARG A 95 -17.78 -2.78 -12.72
CA ARG A 95 -18.93 -2.01 -13.19
C ARG A 95 -18.67 -1.56 -14.61
N GLU A 96 -19.66 -1.80 -15.46
CA GLU A 96 -19.69 -1.21 -16.79
C GLU A 96 -20.32 0.18 -16.73
N GLY A 97 -19.86 1.06 -17.63
CA GLY A 97 -20.53 2.31 -17.89
C GLY A 97 -21.91 2.09 -18.53
N TYR A 98 -22.65 3.17 -18.76
CA TYR A 98 -23.95 3.10 -19.42
C TYR A 98 -24.17 4.29 -20.35
N THR A 99 -25.11 4.15 -21.28
CA THR A 99 -25.59 5.21 -22.17
C THR A 99 -27.11 5.32 -22.06
N LEU A 100 -27.63 6.54 -21.96
CA LEU A 100 -29.05 6.86 -21.87
C LEU A 100 -29.44 7.73 -23.06
N PRO A 101 -30.08 7.17 -24.11
CA PRO A 101 -30.58 7.95 -25.22
C PRO A 101 -31.77 8.82 -24.81
N LEU A 102 -31.89 9.99 -25.42
CA LEU A 102 -32.96 10.97 -25.18
C LEU A 102 -33.87 11.11 -26.41
N ALA A 103 -35.08 11.62 -26.19
CA ALA A 103 -36.12 11.71 -27.23
C ALA A 103 -35.78 12.67 -28.38
N ASP A 104 -34.86 13.62 -28.16
CA ASP A 104 -34.39 14.57 -29.17
C ASP A 104 -33.21 14.04 -30.01
N GLY A 105 -32.82 12.77 -29.81
CA GLY A 105 -31.70 12.13 -30.50
C GLY A 105 -30.33 12.32 -29.85
N SER A 106 -30.24 13.07 -28.74
CA SER A 106 -29.03 13.18 -27.92
C SER A 106 -28.89 12.00 -26.93
N TYR A 107 -27.78 11.92 -26.19
CA TYR A 107 -27.59 10.91 -25.15
C TYR A 107 -26.73 11.40 -23.98
N LEU A 108 -26.93 10.78 -22.81
CA LEU A 108 -26.05 10.89 -21.65
C LEU A 108 -25.24 9.60 -21.50
N ALA A 109 -24.02 9.67 -20.98
CA ALA A 109 -23.23 8.46 -20.74
C ALA A 109 -22.39 8.57 -19.46
N GLN A 110 -22.18 7.43 -18.82
CA GLN A 110 -21.18 7.27 -17.76
C GLN A 110 -20.05 6.39 -18.29
N ARG A 111 -18.81 6.87 -18.17
CA ARG A 111 -17.61 6.08 -18.43
C ARG A 111 -16.87 5.86 -17.12
N ILE A 112 -16.50 4.61 -16.86
CA ILE A 112 -15.67 4.21 -15.72
C ILE A 112 -14.28 3.94 -16.27
N VAL A 113 -13.27 4.66 -15.77
CA VAL A 113 -11.86 4.52 -16.17
C VAL A 113 -11.00 4.30 -14.92
N PRO A 114 -9.93 3.50 -15.01
CA PRO A 114 -8.98 3.36 -13.90
C PRO A 114 -8.23 4.66 -13.64
N LEU A 115 -7.63 4.75 -12.45
CA LEU A 115 -6.56 5.71 -12.17
C LEU A 115 -5.32 5.32 -12.99
N ASP A 116 -4.48 6.31 -13.33
CA ASP A 116 -3.23 6.03 -14.05
C ASP A 116 -2.22 5.33 -13.14
N SER A 117 -2.20 5.71 -11.85
CA SER A 117 -1.26 5.18 -10.86
C SER A 117 -1.84 5.06 -9.45
N VAL A 118 -1.41 4.03 -8.70
CA VAL A 118 -1.70 3.88 -7.28
C VAL A 118 -0.47 3.46 -6.48
N GLY A 119 -0.40 3.92 -5.24
CA GLY A 119 0.63 3.54 -4.27
C GLY A 119 0.02 2.73 -3.14
N LEU A 120 0.68 1.64 -2.77
CA LEU A 120 0.18 0.66 -1.82
C LEU A 120 1.16 0.56 -0.65
N TYR A 121 0.72 1.01 0.52
CA TYR A 121 1.50 0.90 1.75
C TYR A 121 1.28 -0.46 2.40
N VAL A 122 2.37 -1.18 2.67
CA VAL A 122 2.37 -2.47 3.36
C VAL A 122 3.17 -2.33 4.65
N PRO A 123 2.55 -2.49 5.84
CA PRO A 123 3.28 -2.48 7.10
C PRO A 123 4.41 -3.50 7.14
N GLY A 124 5.53 -3.16 7.77
CA GLY A 124 6.62 -4.10 8.03
C GLY A 124 6.56 -4.74 9.41
N GLY A 125 7.66 -5.38 9.81
CA GLY A 125 7.79 -6.05 11.12
C GLY A 125 6.84 -7.24 11.26
N SER A 126 6.30 -7.45 12.48
CA SER A 126 5.35 -8.53 12.76
C SER A 126 3.98 -8.37 12.08
N ALA A 127 3.73 -7.22 11.44
CA ALA A 127 2.52 -6.92 10.70
C ALA A 127 2.70 -7.03 9.18
N ALA A 128 3.82 -7.59 8.70
CA ALA A 128 4.06 -7.83 7.29
C ALA A 128 3.14 -8.94 6.76
N TYR A 129 1.94 -8.53 6.32
CA TYR A 129 0.91 -9.47 5.87
C TYR A 129 0.92 -9.63 4.34
N PRO A 130 1.16 -10.84 3.82
CA PRO A 130 1.06 -11.12 2.39
C PRO A 130 -0.35 -10.79 1.84
N SER A 131 -1.37 -11.02 2.67
CA SER A 131 -2.76 -10.70 2.34
C SER A 131 -2.99 -9.20 2.08
N SER A 132 -2.26 -8.29 2.74
CA SER A 132 -2.37 -6.86 2.46
C SER A 132 -1.87 -6.51 1.06
N VAL A 133 -0.83 -7.21 0.57
CA VAL A 133 -0.36 -7.04 -0.82
C VAL A 133 -1.44 -7.51 -1.79
N LEU A 134 -1.93 -8.75 -1.63
CA LEU A 134 -2.95 -9.33 -2.50
C LEU A 134 -4.23 -8.47 -2.56
N MET A 135 -4.74 -8.07 -1.40
CA MET A 135 -6.00 -7.32 -1.29
C MET A 135 -5.90 -5.87 -1.77
N ASN A 136 -4.70 -5.29 -1.87
CA ASN A 136 -4.52 -3.94 -2.42
C ASN A 136 -4.19 -3.96 -3.92
N VAL A 137 -3.31 -4.86 -4.36
CA VAL A 137 -2.84 -4.92 -5.75
C VAL A 137 -3.92 -5.47 -6.69
N ILE A 138 -4.55 -6.59 -6.32
CA ILE A 138 -5.46 -7.30 -7.24
C ILE A 138 -6.63 -6.41 -7.68
N PRO A 139 -7.32 -5.66 -6.78
CA PRO A 139 -8.40 -4.77 -7.21
C PRO A 139 -7.91 -3.65 -8.14
N ALA A 140 -6.70 -3.12 -7.93
CA ALA A 140 -6.11 -2.12 -8.80
C ALA A 140 -5.83 -2.68 -10.20
N GLN A 141 -5.29 -3.90 -10.29
CA GLN A 141 -5.09 -4.59 -11.56
C GLN A 141 -6.40 -4.90 -12.28
N VAL A 142 -7.41 -5.38 -11.55
CA VAL A 142 -8.75 -5.67 -12.12
C VAL A 142 -9.41 -4.38 -12.64
N ALA A 143 -9.22 -3.25 -11.96
CA ALA A 143 -9.68 -1.96 -12.44
C ALA A 143 -8.96 -1.50 -13.73
N GLY A 144 -7.72 -1.97 -13.96
CA GLY A 144 -6.89 -1.62 -15.11
C GLY A 144 -5.87 -0.51 -14.82
N VAL A 145 -5.50 -0.29 -13.55
CA VAL A 145 -4.45 0.67 -13.19
C VAL A 145 -3.12 0.21 -13.79
N LYS A 146 -2.42 1.13 -14.47
CA LYS A 146 -1.22 0.79 -15.24
C LYS A 146 0.06 0.78 -14.41
N ARG A 147 0.18 1.71 -13.46
CA ARG A 147 1.33 1.80 -12.55
C ARG A 147 0.90 1.51 -11.12
N ILE A 148 1.46 0.47 -10.54
CA ILE A 148 1.20 0.07 -9.15
C ILE A 148 2.52 0.08 -8.42
N VAL A 149 2.61 0.89 -7.37
CA VAL A 149 3.81 1.05 -6.54
C VAL A 149 3.56 0.43 -5.18
N ILE A 150 4.51 -0.34 -4.65
CA ILE A 150 4.46 -0.87 -3.28
C ILE A 150 5.52 -0.19 -2.44
N THR A 151 5.16 0.28 -1.25
CA THR A 151 6.12 0.75 -0.24
C THR A 151 5.98 -0.09 1.03
N SER A 152 7.10 -0.55 1.57
CA SER A 152 7.13 -1.23 2.87
C SER A 152 8.44 -0.92 3.60
N PRO A 153 8.43 -0.70 4.93
CA PRO A 153 9.67 -0.51 5.66
C PRO A 153 10.49 -1.81 5.68
N CYS A 154 11.80 -1.68 5.46
CA CYS A 154 12.73 -2.80 5.55
C CYS A 154 13.02 -3.22 6.99
N GLY A 155 13.51 -4.45 7.14
CA GLY A 155 14.14 -4.92 8.37
C GLY A 155 15.49 -4.24 8.60
N LYS A 156 16.13 -4.54 9.74
CA LYS A 156 17.46 -4.03 10.11
C LYS A 156 18.58 -4.47 9.15
N ASP A 157 18.33 -5.52 8.39
CA ASP A 157 19.19 -6.03 7.32
C ASP A 157 19.00 -5.28 5.99
N GLY A 158 18.11 -4.29 5.95
CA GLY A 158 17.80 -3.52 4.74
C GLY A 158 16.94 -4.26 3.72
N LYS A 159 16.41 -5.44 4.07
CA LYS A 159 15.56 -6.26 3.17
C LYS A 159 14.09 -6.13 3.54
N LEU A 160 13.22 -6.36 2.56
CA LEU A 160 11.79 -6.54 2.84
C LEU A 160 11.50 -7.95 3.34
N PRO A 161 10.39 -8.13 4.08
CA PRO A 161 9.87 -9.46 4.38
C PRO A 161 9.68 -10.27 3.09
N PRO A 162 10.22 -11.50 2.98
CA PRO A 162 10.18 -12.29 1.74
C PRO A 162 8.78 -12.46 1.17
N ALA A 163 7.77 -12.61 2.03
CA ALA A 163 6.39 -12.79 1.59
C ALA A 163 5.82 -11.58 0.84
N VAL A 164 6.28 -10.36 1.14
CA VAL A 164 5.89 -9.17 0.38
C VAL A 164 6.43 -9.25 -1.04
N LEU A 165 7.71 -9.63 -1.19
CA LEU A 165 8.37 -9.77 -2.49
C LEU A 165 7.78 -10.90 -3.32
N VAL A 166 7.49 -12.04 -2.69
CA VAL A 166 6.84 -13.18 -3.36
C VAL A 166 5.44 -12.84 -3.83
N CYS A 167 4.63 -12.16 -3.01
CA CYS A 167 3.32 -11.68 -3.46
C CYS A 167 3.43 -10.67 -4.60
N ALA A 168 4.35 -9.71 -4.51
CA ALA A 168 4.58 -8.75 -5.58
C ALA A 168 4.99 -9.44 -6.89
N SER A 169 5.86 -10.46 -6.81
CA SER A 169 6.27 -11.29 -7.95
C SER A 169 5.10 -12.09 -8.55
N ILE A 170 4.30 -12.79 -7.73
CA ILE A 170 3.09 -13.50 -8.18
C ILE A 170 2.16 -12.57 -8.96
N LEU A 171 2.08 -11.31 -8.53
CA LEU A 171 1.21 -10.30 -9.11
C LEU A 171 1.88 -9.50 -10.25
N GLY A 172 3.17 -9.68 -10.53
CA GLY A 172 3.90 -8.93 -11.55
C GLY A 172 4.06 -7.44 -11.23
N VAL A 173 4.24 -7.07 -9.96
CA VAL A 173 4.54 -5.70 -9.54
C VAL A 173 6.04 -5.52 -9.35
N GLU A 174 6.64 -4.64 -10.13
CA GLU A 174 8.10 -4.43 -10.19
C GLU A 174 8.57 -3.13 -9.52
N GLU A 175 7.66 -2.21 -9.20
CA GLU A 175 7.98 -0.95 -8.58
C GLU A 175 7.75 -1.01 -7.07
N ILE A 176 8.77 -1.47 -6.36
CA ILE A 176 8.73 -1.72 -4.92
C ILE A 176 9.84 -0.92 -4.23
N TYR A 177 9.49 -0.19 -3.18
CA TYR A 177 10.43 0.63 -2.41
C TYR A 177 10.47 0.21 -0.94
N LYS A 178 11.69 0.14 -0.41
CA LYS A 178 12.06 -0.32 0.94
C LYS A 178 11.93 0.78 1.99
N ILE A 179 10.86 1.56 1.90
CA ILE A 179 10.58 2.72 2.76
C ILE A 179 9.22 2.57 3.44
N GLY A 180 9.09 3.06 4.68
CA GLY A 180 7.85 3.00 5.44
C GLY A 180 7.44 4.34 6.06
N GLY A 181 6.44 4.30 6.96
CA GLY A 181 6.04 5.45 7.75
C GLY A 181 5.47 6.63 6.96
N ALA A 182 5.43 7.80 7.60
CA ALA A 182 4.92 9.04 7.01
C ALA A 182 5.76 9.49 5.81
N GLN A 183 7.06 9.18 5.79
CA GLN A 183 7.96 9.53 4.69
C GLN A 183 7.63 8.74 3.40
N ALA A 184 7.20 7.48 3.51
CA ALA A 184 6.72 6.71 2.35
C ALA A 184 5.42 7.29 1.79
N ILE A 185 4.48 7.67 2.65
CA ILE A 185 3.22 8.31 2.23
C ILE A 185 3.50 9.66 1.55
N ALA A 186 4.40 10.48 2.13
CA ALA A 186 4.81 11.74 1.53
C ALA A 186 5.48 11.53 0.15
N ALA A 187 6.36 10.52 0.02
CA ALA A 187 7.01 10.21 -1.25
C ALA A 187 6.01 9.78 -2.33
N LEU A 188 5.04 8.94 -1.98
CA LEU A 188 3.96 8.55 -2.90
C LEU A 188 3.05 9.74 -3.26
N ALA A 189 2.80 10.66 -2.34
CA ALA A 189 1.89 11.78 -2.57
C ALA A 189 2.52 12.92 -3.37
N TYR A 190 3.77 13.27 -3.08
CA TYR A 190 4.45 14.45 -3.64
C TYR A 190 5.54 14.12 -4.65
N GLY A 191 6.01 12.87 -4.66
CA GLY A 191 7.14 12.45 -5.45
C GLY A 191 8.48 12.88 -4.88
N THR A 192 9.52 12.19 -5.33
CA THR A 192 10.94 12.51 -5.12
C THR A 192 11.72 12.23 -6.41
N GLU A 193 13.04 12.35 -6.36
CA GLU A 193 13.92 12.00 -7.48
C GLU A 193 13.82 10.53 -7.87
N SER A 194 13.63 9.63 -6.89
CA SER A 194 13.53 8.18 -7.11
C SER A 194 12.10 7.65 -7.23
N ILE A 195 11.10 8.37 -6.72
CA ILE A 195 9.72 7.89 -6.59
C ILE A 195 8.78 8.90 -7.23
N ALA A 196 8.20 8.58 -8.39
CA ALA A 196 7.17 9.45 -8.98
C ALA A 196 5.86 9.38 -8.17
N PRO A 197 5.13 10.50 -8.02
CA PRO A 197 3.89 10.52 -7.25
C PRO A 197 2.82 9.61 -7.86
N VAL A 198 1.80 9.28 -7.08
CA VAL A 198 0.65 8.46 -7.49
C VAL A 198 -0.67 9.20 -7.30
N ASP A 199 -1.71 8.79 -8.04
CA ASP A 199 -3.02 9.44 -7.97
C ASP A 199 -3.80 9.07 -6.70
N LYS A 200 -3.49 7.91 -6.11
CA LYS A 200 -4.14 7.44 -4.88
C LYS A 200 -3.24 6.52 -4.08
N ILE A 201 -3.30 6.65 -2.77
CA ILE A 201 -2.60 5.78 -1.82
C ILE A 201 -3.63 4.92 -1.06
N THR A 202 -3.34 3.63 -0.91
CA THR A 202 -4.12 2.71 -0.07
C THR A 202 -3.20 1.83 0.78
N GLY A 203 -3.77 1.13 1.75
CA GLY A 203 -3.03 0.28 2.68
C GLY A 203 -3.03 0.86 4.09
N PRO A 204 -3.37 0.07 5.12
CA PRO A 204 -3.38 0.55 6.49
C PRO A 204 -1.96 0.70 7.03
N GLY A 205 -1.78 1.53 8.05
CA GLY A 205 -0.53 1.64 8.78
C GLY A 205 -0.75 2.05 10.23
N ASN A 206 0.35 2.33 10.93
CA ASN A 206 0.29 2.86 12.28
C ASN A 206 -0.23 4.31 12.28
N ILE A 207 -0.31 4.93 13.47
CA ILE A 207 -0.82 6.29 13.61
C ILE A 207 -0.09 7.33 12.75
N PHE A 208 1.22 7.18 12.51
CA PHE A 208 1.98 8.11 11.69
C PHE A 208 1.65 8.00 10.21
N VAL A 209 1.34 6.78 9.73
CA VAL A 209 0.84 6.55 8.37
C VAL A 209 -0.58 7.08 8.24
N ALA A 210 -1.43 6.88 9.25
CA ALA A 210 -2.82 7.33 9.23
C ALA A 210 -2.97 8.86 9.28
N LEU A 211 -2.02 9.56 9.92
CA LEU A 211 -1.98 11.02 10.00
C LEU A 211 -1.34 11.68 8.77
N ALA A 212 -0.62 10.92 7.93
CA ALA A 212 0.12 11.42 6.78
C ALA A 212 -0.77 11.58 5.55
#